data_AF-A0A4R5ACM4-F1
#
_entry.id   AF-A0A4R5ACM4-F1
#
_cell.length_a   1.000
_cell.length_b   1.000
_cell.length_c   1.000
_cell.angle_alpha   90.00
_cell.angle_beta   90.00
_cell.angle_gamma   90.00
#
_symmetry.space_group_name_H-M   'P 1'
#
loop_
_entity.id
_entity.type
_entity.pdbx_description
1 polymer ?
#
loop_
_entity_poly.entity_id
_entity_poly.type
_entity_poly.pdbx_seq_one_letter_code
_entity_poly.pdbx_strand_id
1 'polypeptide(L)'
;MPTTTHDRTLAAAELAANQLEPHVRDDPGVHLLGMLAPAASVTATVAYDYDRAQHWLDQAERPAERTPDAPGENRGAFSASNVGSWRVALATQRGETGRDLLDLAGRVDERELAPAGDATPLSSPTWDAASPATAGPGKKHSAGCCAPRRAGPTRSATPRRWKIPSP
;
A
#
# COMPACT_ATOMS: atom_id res chain seq x y z
N MET A 1 -19.26 6.71 -8.97
CA MET A 1 -19.46 5.65 -7.96
C MET A 1 -18.49 4.53 -8.32
N PRO A 2 -17.65 4.05 -7.39
CA PRO A 2 -16.76 2.91 -7.64
C PRO A 2 -17.60 1.69 -8.07
N THR A 3 -17.27 1.11 -9.22
CA THR A 3 -18.08 0.05 -9.86
C THR A 3 -17.57 -1.34 -9.49
N THR A 4 -16.31 -1.45 -9.07
CA THR A 4 -15.67 -2.72 -8.68
C THR A 4 -15.25 -2.73 -7.21
N THR A 5 -14.94 -3.93 -6.69
CA THR A 5 -14.31 -4.09 -5.36
C THR A 5 -12.96 -3.39 -5.32
N HIS A 6 -12.17 -3.44 -6.40
CA HIS A 6 -10.87 -2.79 -6.49
C HIS A 6 -11.00 -1.27 -6.39
N ASP A 7 -11.99 -0.67 -7.05
CA ASP A 7 -12.23 0.79 -6.96
C ASP A 7 -12.57 1.23 -5.53
N ARG A 8 -13.32 0.39 -4.79
CA ARG A 8 -13.66 0.68 -3.39
C ARG A 8 -12.44 0.55 -2.49
N THR A 9 -11.63 -0.48 -2.68
CA THR A 9 -10.38 -0.68 -1.93
C THR A 9 -9.41 0.46 -2.20
N LEU A 10 -9.26 0.88 -3.46
CA LEU A 10 -8.43 2.01 -3.84
C LEU A 10 -8.94 3.29 -3.16
N ALA A 11 -10.21 3.63 -3.34
CA ALA A 11 -10.79 4.83 -2.71
C ALA A 11 -10.63 4.83 -1.18
N ALA A 12 -10.73 3.67 -0.53
CA ALA A 12 -10.52 3.55 0.91
C ALA A 12 -9.06 3.77 1.31
N ALA A 13 -8.10 3.16 0.58
CA ALA A 13 -6.67 3.35 0.82
C ALA A 13 -6.26 4.82 0.66
N GLU A 14 -6.76 5.48 -0.37
CA GLU A 14 -6.48 6.89 -0.64
C GLU A 14 -7.12 7.82 0.38
N LEU A 15 -8.34 7.52 0.80
CA LEU A 15 -8.99 8.28 1.87
C LEU A 15 -8.18 8.18 3.16
N ALA A 16 -7.72 6.98 3.51
CA ALA A 16 -6.88 6.77 4.69
C ALA A 16 -5.55 7.52 4.58
N ALA A 17 -4.87 7.46 3.44
CA ALA A 17 -3.62 8.19 3.21
C ALA A 17 -3.83 9.71 3.33
N ASN A 18 -4.85 10.26 2.65
CA ASN A 18 -5.18 11.69 2.68
C ASN A 18 -5.59 12.18 4.08
N GLN A 19 -6.26 11.34 4.88
CA GLN A 19 -6.61 11.66 6.26
C GLN A 19 -5.41 11.62 7.19
N LEU A 20 -4.50 10.66 6.99
CA LEU A 20 -3.32 10.50 7.82
C LEU A 20 -2.28 11.60 7.56
N GLU A 21 -2.07 11.96 6.29
CA GLU A 21 -1.06 12.90 5.82
C GLU A 21 -0.88 14.17 6.69
N PRO A 22 -1.93 14.98 6.97
CA PRO A 22 -1.76 16.22 7.75
C PRO A 22 -1.30 15.99 9.21
N HIS A 23 -1.43 14.76 9.69
CA HIS A 23 -1.10 14.35 11.05
C HIS A 23 0.25 13.63 11.15
N VAL A 24 0.93 13.37 10.04
CA VAL A 24 2.27 12.78 10.06
C VAL A 24 3.29 13.80 10.58
N ARG A 25 3.67 13.67 11.85
CA ARG A 25 4.64 14.54 12.53
C ARG A 25 5.82 13.76 13.12
N ASP A 26 5.65 12.46 13.27
CA ASP A 26 6.53 11.54 13.97
C ASP A 26 6.81 10.29 13.12
N ASP A 27 7.82 9.53 13.51
CA ASP A 27 8.27 8.33 12.80
C ASP A 27 7.16 7.27 12.65
N PRO A 28 6.29 7.02 13.65
CA PRO A 28 5.15 6.12 13.48
C PRO A 28 4.19 6.55 12.36
N GLY A 29 3.88 7.85 12.26
CA GLY A 29 3.03 8.38 11.20
C GLY A 29 3.67 8.22 9.82
N VAL A 30 4.99 8.47 9.72
CA VAL A 30 5.77 8.30 8.49
C VAL A 30 5.72 6.85 8.02
N HIS A 31 5.91 5.88 8.93
CA HIS A 31 5.85 4.45 8.59
C HIS A 31 4.45 4.02 8.13
N LEU A 32 3.39 4.48 8.80
CA LEU A 32 2.02 4.13 8.40
C LEU A 32 1.66 4.71 7.03
N LEU A 33 2.00 5.97 6.77
CA LEU A 33 1.80 6.59 5.46
C LEU A 33 2.62 5.85 4.39
N GLY A 34 3.86 5.51 4.74
CA GLY A 34 4.78 4.72 3.92
C GLY A 34 4.25 3.33 3.54
N MET A 35 3.42 2.70 4.36
CA MET A 35 2.77 1.42 4.03
C MET A 35 1.46 1.58 3.26
N LEU A 36 0.70 2.65 3.54
CA LEU A 36 -0.57 2.92 2.84
C LEU A 36 -0.36 3.30 1.37
N ALA A 37 0.70 4.04 1.06
CA ALA A 37 0.98 4.48 -0.30
C ALA A 37 1.29 3.31 -1.27
N PRO A 38 2.19 2.35 -0.97
CA PRO A 38 2.37 1.14 -1.77
C PRO A 38 1.08 0.31 -1.90
N ALA A 39 0.28 0.19 -0.83
CA ALA A 39 -1.00 -0.53 -0.91
C ALA A 39 -1.99 0.14 -1.87
N ALA A 40 -2.08 1.48 -1.85
CA ALA A 40 -2.86 2.26 -2.81
C ALA A 40 -2.31 2.06 -4.23
N SER A 41 -0.98 2.06 -4.40
CA SER A 41 -0.33 1.84 -5.69
C SER A 41 -0.64 0.46 -6.28
N VAL A 42 -0.49 -0.62 -5.50
CA VAL A 42 -0.83 -1.98 -5.94
C VAL A 42 -2.29 -2.07 -6.36
N THR A 43 -3.19 -1.48 -5.57
CA THR A 43 -4.62 -1.50 -5.88
C THR A 43 -4.93 -0.73 -7.17
N ALA A 44 -4.26 0.41 -7.39
CA ALA A 44 -4.36 1.18 -8.63
C ALA A 44 -3.80 0.41 -9.84
N THR A 45 -2.68 -0.29 -9.70
CA THR A 45 -2.12 -1.16 -10.75
C THR A 45 -3.10 -2.28 -11.13
N VAL A 46 -3.73 -2.95 -10.15
CA VAL A 46 -4.75 -3.98 -10.42
C VAL A 46 -5.99 -3.39 -11.11
N ALA A 47 -6.32 -2.14 -10.85
CA ALA A 47 -7.36 -1.41 -11.56
C ALA A 47 -6.92 -0.84 -12.93
N TYR A 48 -5.70 -1.14 -13.39
CA TYR A 48 -5.09 -0.62 -14.61
C TYR A 48 -4.95 0.92 -14.66
N ASP A 49 -4.95 1.58 -13.50
CA ASP A 49 -4.74 3.03 -13.36
C ASP A 49 -3.27 3.33 -13.00
N TYR A 50 -2.41 3.20 -14.00
CA TYR A 50 -0.96 3.23 -13.79
C TYR A 50 -0.39 4.60 -13.42
N ASP A 51 -1.01 5.68 -13.90
CA ASP A 51 -0.65 7.05 -13.52
C ASP A 51 -0.88 7.25 -12.02
N ARG A 52 -1.97 6.70 -11.51
CA ARG A 52 -2.32 6.77 -10.09
C ARG A 52 -1.46 5.84 -9.24
N ALA A 53 -1.12 4.66 -9.75
CA ALA A 53 -0.14 3.80 -9.10
C ALA A 53 1.20 4.52 -8.95
N GLN A 54 1.70 5.12 -10.04
CA GLN A 54 2.94 5.90 -10.03
C GLN A 54 2.86 7.07 -9.04
N HIS A 55 1.75 7.81 -9.02
CA HIS A 55 1.53 8.89 -8.07
C HIS A 55 1.74 8.44 -6.62
N TRP A 56 1.17 7.31 -6.24
CA TRP A 56 1.30 6.79 -4.87
C TRP A 56 2.71 6.28 -4.55
N LEU A 57 3.42 5.67 -5.51
CA LEU A 57 4.84 5.34 -5.31
C LEU A 57 5.70 6.59 -5.11
N ASP A 58 5.45 7.65 -5.87
CA ASP A 58 6.16 8.93 -5.71
C ASP A 58 5.85 9.59 -4.36
N GLN A 59 4.63 9.41 -3.83
CA GLN A 59 4.30 9.85 -2.46
C GLN A 59 5.02 9.03 -1.39
N ALA A 60 5.30 7.74 -1.64
CA ALA A 60 6.00 6.88 -0.69
C ALA A 60 7.51 7.18 -0.61
N GLU A 61 8.11 7.72 -1.67
CA GLU A 61 9.56 7.96 -1.77
C GLU A 61 10.05 9.00 -0.74
N ARG A 62 9.36 10.14 -0.60
CA ARG A 62 9.79 11.19 0.35
C ARG A 62 9.78 10.75 1.82
N PRO A 63 8.74 10.06 2.33
CA PRO A 63 8.79 9.44 3.65
C PRO A 63 9.93 8.43 3.77
N ALA A 64 10.18 7.63 2.73
CA ALA A 64 11.18 6.57 2.74
C ALA A 64 12.62 7.11 2.86
N GLU A 65 12.93 8.25 2.23
CA GLU A 65 14.22 8.94 2.38
C GLU A 65 14.53 9.38 3.81
N ARG A 66 13.50 9.52 4.65
CA ARG A 66 13.64 9.94 6.06
C ARG A 66 13.72 8.77 7.02
N THR A 67 13.40 7.56 6.56
CA THR A 67 13.47 6.34 7.35
C THR A 67 14.82 5.67 7.11
N PRO A 68 15.53 5.21 8.16
CA PRO A 68 16.76 4.44 7.99
C PRO A 68 16.52 3.28 7.02
N ASP A 69 17.46 2.98 6.12
CA ASP A 69 17.28 1.89 5.15
C ASP A 69 17.55 0.50 5.76
N ALA A 70 16.91 0.21 6.89
CA ALA A 70 17.07 -1.02 7.64
C ALA A 70 15.72 -1.75 7.70
N PRO A 71 15.31 -2.47 6.64
CA PRO A 71 13.99 -3.11 6.57
C PRO A 71 13.77 -4.18 7.65
N GLY A 72 14.84 -4.73 8.24
CA GLY A 72 14.75 -5.61 9.42
C GLY A 72 14.36 -4.89 10.72
N GLU A 73 14.59 -3.57 10.79
CA GLU A 73 14.34 -2.75 11.98
C GLU A 73 13.08 -1.88 11.84
N ASN A 74 12.66 -1.61 10.59
CA ASN A 74 11.52 -0.76 10.31
C ASN A 74 10.18 -1.51 10.37
N ARG A 75 9.15 -0.81 10.87
CA ARG A 75 7.79 -1.37 10.92
C ARG A 75 7.28 -1.65 9.51
N GLY A 76 7.02 -2.92 9.21
CA GLY A 76 6.58 -3.35 7.88
C GLY A 76 7.69 -3.25 6.81
N ALA A 77 8.95 -3.22 7.23
CA ALA A 77 10.11 -3.06 6.35
C ALA A 77 10.08 -1.78 5.50
N PHE A 78 9.33 -0.74 5.90
CA PHE A 78 9.25 0.49 5.11
C PHE A 78 10.60 1.20 5.07
N SER A 79 11.13 1.39 3.88
CA SER A 79 12.43 2.03 3.64
C SER A 79 12.56 2.41 2.16
N ALA A 80 13.64 3.14 1.81
CA ALA A 80 13.92 3.51 0.42
C ALA A 80 14.09 2.26 -0.47
N SER A 81 14.87 1.28 -0.02
CA SER A 81 15.06 0.02 -0.76
C SER A 81 13.77 -0.77 -0.92
N ASN A 82 12.89 -0.81 0.10
CA ASN A 82 11.58 -1.45 -0.04
C ASN A 82 10.68 -0.73 -1.07
N VAL A 83 10.61 0.61 -1.04
CA VAL A 83 9.86 1.37 -2.07
C VAL A 83 10.43 1.09 -3.46
N GLY A 84 11.75 1.02 -3.61
CA GLY A 84 12.41 0.61 -4.85
C GLY A 84 11.96 -0.77 -5.34
N SER A 85 11.90 -1.76 -4.43
CA SER A 85 11.40 -3.10 -4.75
C SER A 85 9.94 -3.10 -5.23
N TRP A 86 9.08 -2.27 -4.64
CA TRP A 86 7.69 -2.10 -5.08
C TRP A 86 7.61 -1.48 -6.47
N ARG A 87 8.47 -0.51 -6.79
CA ARG A 87 8.53 0.06 -8.15
C ARG A 87 8.87 -1.03 -9.17
N VAL A 88 9.87 -1.87 -8.90
CA VAL A 88 10.24 -3.00 -9.77
C VAL A 88 9.10 -4.01 -9.93
N ALA A 89 8.47 -4.40 -8.82
CA ALA A 89 7.37 -5.36 -8.84
C ALA A 89 6.17 -4.84 -9.66
N LEU A 90 5.81 -3.56 -9.48
CA LEU A 90 4.70 -2.96 -10.22
C LEU A 90 5.03 -2.73 -11.68
N ALA A 91 6.26 -2.31 -12.02
CA ALA A 91 6.72 -2.24 -13.41
C ALA A 91 6.60 -3.61 -14.11
N THR A 92 7.01 -4.68 -13.43
CA THR A 92 6.85 -6.05 -13.93
C THR A 92 5.38 -6.41 -14.16
N GLN A 93 4.48 -6.05 -13.23
CA GLN A 93 3.03 -6.27 -13.39
C GLN A 93 2.41 -5.49 -14.55
N ARG A 94 2.97 -4.32 -14.89
CA ARG A 94 2.57 -3.53 -16.06
C ARG A 94 3.09 -4.12 -17.38
N GLY A 95 3.90 -5.18 -17.32
CA GLY A 95 4.53 -5.80 -18.49
C GLY A 95 5.80 -5.08 -18.96
N GLU A 96 6.39 -4.21 -18.13
CA GLU A 96 7.71 -3.65 -18.42
C GLU A 96 8.75 -4.77 -18.40
N THR A 97 9.67 -4.74 -19.37
CA THR A 97 10.70 -5.78 -19.55
C THR A 97 11.98 -5.16 -20.10
N GLY A 98 13.06 -5.95 -20.11
CA GLY A 98 14.32 -5.56 -20.75
C GLY A 98 15.06 -4.47 -19.96
N ARG A 99 15.68 -3.54 -20.69
CA ARG A 99 16.62 -2.57 -20.11
C ARG A 99 15.97 -1.65 -19.08
N ASP A 100 14.77 -1.15 -19.34
CA ASP A 100 14.11 -0.22 -18.42
C ASP A 100 13.81 -0.86 -17.05
N LEU A 101 13.40 -2.14 -17.06
CA LEU A 101 13.19 -2.91 -15.83
C LEU A 101 14.52 -3.19 -15.10
N LEU A 102 15.59 -3.50 -15.85
CA LEU A 102 16.92 -3.70 -15.26
C LEU A 102 17.50 -2.40 -14.68
N ASP A 103 17.30 -1.26 -15.35
CA ASP A 103 17.72 0.05 -14.88
C ASP A 103 16.93 0.46 -13.61
N LEU A 104 15.67 0.04 -13.50
CA LEU A 104 14.88 0.22 -12.29
C LEU A 104 15.35 -0.70 -11.15
N ALA A 105 15.61 -1.97 -11.46
CA ALA A 105 16.13 -2.95 -10.49
C ALA A 105 17.52 -2.57 -9.97
N GLY A 106 18.40 -2.04 -10.83
CA GLY A 106 19.74 -1.61 -10.45
C GLY A 106 19.78 -0.41 -9.50
N ARG A 107 18.65 0.25 -9.23
CA ARG A 107 18.52 1.31 -8.22
C ARG A 107 18.18 0.77 -6.83
N VAL A 108 17.81 -0.50 -6.73
CA VAL A 108 17.46 -1.14 -5.46
C VAL A 108 18.73 -1.70 -4.83
N ASP A 109 19.02 -1.32 -3.58
CA ASP A 109 20.11 -1.95 -2.85
C ASP A 109 19.66 -3.31 -2.30
N GLU A 110 20.01 -4.38 -3.02
CA GLU A 110 19.67 -5.75 -2.63
C GLU A 110 20.27 -6.16 -1.28
N ARG A 111 21.35 -5.49 -0.83
CA ARG A 111 21.97 -5.78 0.47
C ARG A 111 21.11 -5.34 1.64
N GLU A 112 20.39 -4.23 1.46
CA GLU A 112 19.47 -3.73 2.48
C GLU A 112 18.21 -4.60 2.52
N LEU A 113 17.78 -5.15 1.38
CA LEU A 113 16.64 -6.08 1.32
C LEU A 113 16.96 -7.48 1.88
N ALA A 114 18.24 -7.84 1.98
CA ALA A 114 18.62 -9.13 2.52
C ALA A 114 18.20 -9.22 4.00
N PRO A 115 17.63 -10.35 4.44
CA PRO A 115 17.39 -10.55 5.87
C PRO A 115 18.73 -10.39 6.61
N ALA A 116 18.76 -9.51 7.61
CA ALA A 116 19.92 -9.31 8.46
C ALA A 116 20.40 -10.68 8.95
N GLY A 117 21.62 -11.05 8.56
CA GLY A 117 22.12 -12.42 8.69
C GLY A 117 22.03 -12.93 10.13
N ASP A 118 21.22 -13.96 10.33
CA ASP A 118 21.72 -15.34 10.31
C ASP A 118 20.78 -16.15 9.42
N ALA A 119 21.31 -16.69 8.33
CA ALA A 119 20.62 -17.71 7.55
C ALA A 119 20.57 -19.02 8.36
N THR A 120 19.84 -19.00 9.48
CA THR A 120 19.06 -20.18 9.82
C THR A 120 18.11 -20.32 8.63
N PRO A 121 18.23 -21.38 7.79
CA PRO A 121 17.28 -21.56 6.72
C PRO A 121 15.91 -21.47 7.35
N LEU A 122 15.12 -20.48 6.94
CA LEU A 122 13.72 -20.40 7.30
C LEU A 122 13.16 -21.75 6.87
N SER A 123 12.97 -22.66 7.83
CA SER A 123 12.16 -23.84 7.63
C SER A 123 10.93 -23.33 6.94
N SER A 124 10.71 -23.75 5.70
CA SER A 124 9.63 -23.27 4.85
C SER A 124 8.42 -23.05 5.74
N PRO A 125 7.83 -21.84 5.80
CA PRO A 125 6.60 -21.69 6.54
C PRO A 125 5.66 -22.72 5.92
N THR A 126 5.37 -23.79 6.66
CA THR A 126 4.26 -24.63 6.33
C THR A 126 3.10 -23.69 6.54
N TRP A 127 2.66 -23.07 5.46
CA TRP A 127 1.33 -22.52 5.31
C TRP A 127 0.35 -23.70 5.37
N ASP A 128 0.44 -24.52 6.42
CA ASP A 128 -0.55 -25.51 6.77
C ASP A 128 -1.85 -24.76 6.69
N ALA A 129 -2.56 -25.05 5.61
CA ALA A 129 -3.78 -24.40 5.28
C ALA A 129 -4.65 -24.65 6.49
N ALA A 130 -4.79 -23.63 7.33
CA ALA A 130 -5.87 -23.54 8.28
C ALA A 130 -7.11 -23.52 7.39
N SER A 131 -7.55 -24.74 7.05
CA SER A 131 -8.81 -25.03 6.44
C SER A 131 -9.82 -24.21 7.22
N PRO A 132 -10.62 -23.34 6.57
CA PRO A 132 -11.72 -22.74 7.28
C PRO A 132 -12.62 -23.89 7.70
N ALA A 133 -12.59 -24.22 8.99
CA ALA A 133 -13.58 -25.07 9.61
C ALA A 133 -14.93 -24.46 9.25
N THR A 134 -15.69 -25.21 8.47
CA THR A 134 -17.07 -24.94 8.09
C THR A 134 -17.87 -24.69 9.35
N ALA A 135 -18.12 -23.42 9.66
CA ALA A 135 -19.06 -23.02 10.70
C ALA A 135 -20.46 -23.49 10.27
N GLY A 136 -21.06 -24.36 11.08
CA GLY A 136 -22.40 -24.89 10.87
C GLY A 136 -23.50 -23.83 10.91
N PRO A 137 -24.71 -24.16 10.43
CA PRO A 137 -25.82 -23.21 10.33
C PRO A 137 -26.50 -23.05 11.68
N GLY A 138 -26.57 -21.83 12.23
CA GLY A 138 -27.25 -21.63 13.51
C GLY A 138 -27.49 -20.18 13.91
N LYS A 139 -28.56 -19.59 13.38
CA LYS A 139 -29.69 -18.95 14.11
C LYS A 139 -30.29 -17.79 13.32
N LYS A 140 -31.57 -17.94 12.99
CA LYS A 140 -32.43 -16.91 12.43
C LYS A 140 -32.67 -15.86 13.52
N HIS A 141 -32.16 -14.65 13.32
CA HIS A 141 -32.58 -13.48 14.09
C HIS A 141 -33.46 -12.58 13.22
N SER A 142 -34.60 -12.26 13.83
CA SER A 142 -35.76 -11.55 13.32
C SER A 142 -35.44 -10.20 12.70
N ALA A 143 -36.22 -9.88 11.65
CA ALA A 143 -36.26 -8.58 11.00
C ALA A 143 -36.66 -7.47 11.98
N GLY A 144 -35.73 -6.56 12.26
CA GLY A 144 -36.00 -5.25 12.82
C GLY A 144 -35.87 -4.19 11.72
N CYS A 145 -36.98 -3.58 11.34
CA CYS A 145 -37.04 -2.46 10.42
C CYS A 145 -36.17 -1.29 10.90
N CYS A 146 -35.05 -1.02 10.23
CA CYS A 146 -34.32 0.24 10.33
C CYS A 146 -34.58 1.07 9.07
N ALA A 147 -35.26 2.20 9.25
CA ALA A 147 -35.52 3.17 8.20
C ALA A 147 -34.21 3.80 7.69
N PRO A 148 -34.13 4.21 6.41
CA PRO A 148 -32.92 4.83 5.87
C PRO A 148 -32.73 6.26 6.42
N ARG A 149 -31.60 6.48 7.10
CA ARG A 149 -31.06 7.82 7.38
C ARG A 149 -30.68 8.46 6.04
N ARG A 150 -31.33 9.60 5.70
CA ARG A 150 -30.94 10.43 4.55
C ARG A 150 -29.50 10.91 4.75
N ALA A 151 -28.62 10.52 3.83
CA ALA A 151 -27.30 11.12 3.70
C ALA A 151 -27.46 12.57 3.23
N GLY A 152 -26.97 13.51 4.03
CA GLY A 152 -26.82 14.90 3.61
C GLY A 152 -25.73 15.04 2.53
N PRO A 153 -25.71 16.14 1.77
CA PRO A 153 -24.75 16.35 0.71
C PRO A 153 -23.33 16.35 1.28
N THR A 154 -22.54 15.35 0.90
CA THR A 154 -21.11 15.32 1.12
C THR A 154 -20.50 16.50 0.35
N ARG A 155 -19.96 17.48 1.08
CA ARG A 155 -19.08 18.49 0.49
C ARG A 155 -17.91 17.77 -0.15
N SER A 156 -17.80 17.86 -1.47
CA SER A 156 -16.61 17.46 -2.22
C SER A 156 -15.42 18.27 -1.70
N ALA A 157 -14.67 17.70 -0.76
CA ALA A 157 -13.35 18.21 -0.45
C ALA A 157 -12.46 17.88 -1.66
N THR A 158 -12.11 18.91 -2.42
CA THR A 158 -11.07 18.78 -3.45
C THR A 158 -9.80 18.27 -2.76
N PRO A 159 -9.21 17.14 -3.19
CA PRO A 159 -7.97 16.67 -2.59
C PRO A 159 -6.94 17.78 -2.75
N ARG A 160 -6.33 18.21 -1.63
CA ARG A 160 -5.23 19.16 -1.68
C ARG A 160 -4.08 18.44 -2.38
N ARG A 161 -3.93 18.72 -3.67
CA ARG A 161 -2.76 18.33 -4.45
C ARG A 161 -1.56 18.94 -3.73
N TRP A 162 -0.59 18.11 -3.35
CA TRP A 162 0.71 18.58 -2.89
C TRP A 162 1.22 19.57 -3.93
N LYS A 163 1.39 20.84 -3.53
CA LYS A 163 2.19 21.76 -4.33
C LYS A 163 3.61 21.22 -4.28
N ILE A 164 4.03 20.61 -5.37
CA ILE A 164 5.44 20.28 -5.61
C ILE A 164 6.15 21.64 -5.67
N PRO A 165 7.07 21.98 -4.76
CA PRO A 165 7.96 23.12 -4.99
C PRO A 165 8.79 22.80 -6.23
N SER A 166 8.71 23.65 -7.26
CA SER A 166 9.64 23.62 -8.38
C SER A 166 11.05 23.94 -7.89
N PRO A 167 12.10 23.37 -8.52
CA PRO A 167 13.49 23.55 -8.10
C PRO A 167 13.94 25.02 -8.11
#